data_AF-A0A7W1EN98-F1
#
_entry.id   AF-A0A7W1EN98-F1
#
_cell.length_a   1.000
_cell.length_b   1.000
_cell.length_c   1.000
_cell.angle_alpha   90.00
_cell.angle_beta   90.00
_cell.angle_gamma   90.00
#
_symmetry.space_group_name_H-M   'P 1'
#
loop_
_entity.id
_entity.type
_entity.pdbx_description
1 polymer ?
#
loop_
_entity_poly.entity_id
_entity_poly.type
_entity_poly.pdbx_seq_one_letter_code
_entity_poly.pdbx_strand_id
1 'polypeptide(L)'
;GSAQWRDGGALLQHGSILVDDDQSRLGELAKESMRPVPAPATLRALMTVVPSVDVVRDALFAAVRLAEDARATALESDAELEADIRTQSARFADPAWTWRR
;
A
#
# COMPACT_ATOMS: atom_id res chain seq x y z
N GLY A 1 0.18 4.41 7.01
CA GLY A 1 0.61 3.52 8.11
C GLY A 1 1.49 2.41 7.56
N SER A 2 2.24 1.69 8.39
CA SER A 2 3.16 0.62 7.95
C SER A 2 2.88 -0.72 8.64
N ALA A 3 3.13 -1.80 7.92
CA ALA A 3 3.11 -3.17 8.41
C ALA A 3 4.34 -3.95 7.90
N GLN A 4 4.69 -5.00 8.62
CA GLN A 4 5.86 -5.81 8.33
C GLN A 4 5.50 -7.30 8.41
N TRP A 5 6.08 -8.09 7.51
CA TRP A 5 5.96 -9.54 7.48
C TRP A 5 7.33 -10.19 7.28
N ARG A 6 7.60 -11.31 7.95
CA ARG A 6 8.86 -12.05 7.85
C ARG A 6 8.55 -13.51 7.52
N ASP A 7 9.21 -14.03 6.50
CA ASP A 7 9.05 -15.43 6.09
C ASP A 7 10.29 -15.89 5.32
N GLY A 8 10.72 -17.14 5.53
CA GLY A 8 11.82 -17.74 4.76
C GLY A 8 13.16 -16.98 4.77
N GLY A 9 13.42 -16.14 5.78
CA GLY A 9 14.60 -15.26 5.81
C GLY A 9 14.43 -13.92 5.06
N ALA A 10 13.28 -13.69 4.43
CA ALA A 10 12.91 -12.44 3.81
C ALA A 10 12.13 -11.52 4.77
N LEU A 11 12.19 -10.22 4.52
CA LEU A 11 11.40 -9.19 5.20
C LEU A 11 10.62 -8.38 4.16
N LEU A 12 9.30 -8.37 4.29
CA LEU A 12 8.42 -7.47 3.56
C LEU A 12 8.01 -6.32 4.48
N GLN A 13 8.34 -5.09 4.09
CA GLN A 13 7.79 -3.88 4.70
C GLN A 13 6.89 -3.18 3.68
N HIS A 14 5.64 -2.93 4.06
CA HIS A 14 4.67 -2.26 3.19
C HIS A 14 3.86 -1.24 3.99
N GLY A 15 3.21 -0.33 3.27
CA GLY A 15 2.42 0.71 3.90
C GLY A 15 1.62 1.54 2.88
N SER A 16 0.88 2.50 3.41
CA SER A 16 0.09 3.45 2.64
C SER A 16 0.62 4.86 2.82
N ILE A 17 0.67 5.60 1.70
CA ILE A 17 0.84 7.06 1.65
C ILE A 17 -0.51 7.64 1.23
N LEU A 18 -1.04 8.57 2.02
CA LEU A 18 -2.34 9.19 1.75
C LEU A 18 -2.12 10.40 0.85
N VAL A 19 -2.55 10.33 -0.41
CA VAL A 19 -2.41 11.46 -1.35
C VAL A 19 -3.54 12.47 -1.13
N ASP A 20 -4.77 11.98 -1.25
CA ASP A 20 -6.00 12.75 -1.13
C ASP A 20 -7.13 11.87 -0.57
N ASP A 21 -6.83 11.25 0.57
CA ASP A 21 -7.71 10.24 1.16
C ASP A 21 -8.84 10.90 1.97
N ASP A 22 -10.08 10.49 1.71
CA ASP A 22 -11.26 10.86 2.49
C ASP A 22 -11.63 9.70 3.43
N GLN A 23 -11.33 9.89 4.71
CA GLN A 23 -11.56 8.90 5.75
C GLN A 23 -12.92 9.02 6.43
N SER A 24 -13.81 9.91 5.98
CA SER A 24 -15.14 10.10 6.57
C SER A 24 -15.98 8.81 6.57
N ARG A 25 -15.79 7.97 5.55
CA ARG A 25 -16.54 6.72 5.37
C ARG A 25 -16.08 5.55 6.24
N LEU A 26 -14.93 5.66 6.92
CA LEU A 26 -14.41 4.55 7.72
C LEU A 26 -15.39 4.12 8.82
N GLY A 27 -16.09 5.07 9.44
CA GLY A 27 -17.11 4.79 10.45
C GLY A 27 -18.32 4.02 9.91
N GLU A 28 -18.67 4.18 8.64
CA GLU A 28 -19.77 3.45 7.99
C GLU A 28 -19.38 2.01 7.65
N LEU A 29 -18.09 1.78 7.38
CA LEU A 29 -17.56 0.48 6.96
C LEU A 29 -17.10 -0.39 8.14
N ALA A 30 -16.92 0.22 9.32
CA ALA A 30 -16.50 -0.50 10.51
C ALA A 30 -17.66 -1.29 11.12
N LYS A 31 -17.37 -2.54 11.52
CA LYS A 31 -18.33 -3.39 12.23
C LYS A 31 -18.66 -2.85 13.63
N GLU A 32 -17.70 -2.17 14.26
CA GLU A 32 -17.83 -1.59 15.59
C GLU A 32 -17.79 -0.06 15.49
N SER A 33 -18.49 0.60 16.42
CA SER A 33 -18.47 2.05 16.51
C SER A 33 -17.05 2.55 16.72
N MET A 34 -16.57 3.34 15.77
CA MET A 34 -15.25 3.95 15.84
C MET A 34 -15.33 5.28 16.59
N ARG A 35 -14.27 5.61 17.34
CA ARG A 35 -14.05 7.00 17.76
C ARG A 35 -13.91 7.88 16.51
N PRO A 36 -14.25 9.18 16.59
CA PRO A 36 -14.03 10.10 15.49
C PRO A 36 -12.61 9.99 14.95
N VAL A 37 -12.49 9.72 13.65
CA VAL A 37 -11.19 9.61 12.98
C VAL A 37 -10.64 11.02 12.82
N PRO A 38 -9.43 11.32 13.32
CA PRO A 38 -8.82 12.63 13.11
C PRO A 38 -8.57 12.86 11.61
N ALA A 39 -8.49 14.12 11.20
CA ALA A 39 -8.20 14.46 9.81
C ALA A 39 -6.91 13.74 9.34
N PRO A 40 -6.94 13.03 8.20
CA PRO A 40 -5.78 12.30 7.72
C PRO A 40 -4.65 13.25 7.32
N ALA A 41 -3.42 12.86 7.60
CA ALA A 41 -2.22 13.56 7.12
C ALA A 41 -1.99 13.23 5.65
N THR A 42 -2.75 13.87 4.76
CA THR A 42 -2.66 13.68 3.31
C THR A 42 -1.60 14.58 2.68
N LEU A 43 -1.07 14.20 1.52
CA LEU A 43 -0.22 15.10 0.72
C LEU A 43 -0.99 16.36 0.30
N ARG A 44 -2.30 16.24 0.00
CA ARG A 44 -3.18 17.40 -0.24
C ARG A 44 -3.12 18.41 0.91
N ALA A 45 -3.13 17.95 2.16
CA ALA A 45 -3.10 18.84 3.32
C ALA A 45 -1.77 19.60 3.46
N LEU A 46 -0.70 19.12 2.81
CA LEU A 46 0.66 19.66 2.95
C LEU A 46 1.15 20.42 1.70
N MET A 47 0.47 20.29 0.56
CA MET A 47 0.94 20.78 -0.73
C MET A 47 -0.08 21.72 -1.39
N THR A 48 0.43 22.74 -2.08
CA THR A 48 -0.42 23.68 -2.86
C THR A 48 -1.06 22.99 -4.06
N VAL A 49 -0.38 22.01 -4.65
CA VAL A 49 -0.86 21.22 -5.78
C VAL A 49 -0.79 19.75 -5.37
N VAL A 50 -1.89 19.02 -5.54
CA VAL A 50 -1.95 17.60 -5.21
C VAL A 50 -1.24 16.80 -6.30
N PRO A 51 -0.21 16.01 -5.96
CA PRO A 51 0.50 15.22 -6.95
C PRO A 51 -0.38 14.08 -7.47
N SER A 52 -0.21 13.72 -8.75
CA SER A 52 -0.79 12.47 -9.26
C SER A 52 -0.05 11.25 -8.67
N VAL A 53 -0.67 10.08 -8.77
CA VAL A 53 -0.04 8.82 -8.35
C VAL A 53 1.28 8.58 -9.08
N ASP A 54 1.36 8.90 -10.38
CA ASP A 54 2.60 8.78 -11.15
C ASP A 54 3.71 9.68 -10.62
N VAL A 55 3.40 10.92 -10.24
CA VAL A 55 4.37 11.85 -9.66
C VAL A 55 4.91 11.31 -8.33
N VAL A 56 4.03 10.75 -7.49
CA VAL A 56 4.45 10.13 -6.22
C VAL A 56 5.31 8.90 -6.48
N ARG A 57 4.92 8.03 -7.42
CA ARG A 57 5.69 6.84 -7.83
C ARG A 57 7.10 7.23 -8.27
N ASP A 58 7.21 8.20 -9.16
CA ASP A 58 8.50 8.61 -9.75
C ASP A 58 9.41 9.26 -8.69
N ALA A 59 8.82 10.08 -7.80
CA ALA A 59 9.54 10.65 -6.66
C ALA A 59 10.04 9.58 -5.69
N LEU A 60 9.25 8.52 -5.42
CA LEU A 60 9.68 7.40 -4.59
C LEU A 60 10.83 6.63 -5.23
N PHE A 61 10.77 6.32 -6.53
CA PHE A 61 11.88 5.69 -7.23
C PHE A 61 13.16 6.53 -7.18
N ALA A 62 13.04 7.85 -7.39
CA ALA A 62 14.17 8.76 -7.30
C ALA A 62 14.77 8.77 -5.88
N ALA A 63 13.93 8.80 -4.85
CA ALA A 63 14.36 8.78 -3.45
C ALA A 63 15.07 7.47 -3.08
N VAL A 64 14.51 6.32 -3.46
CA VAL A 64 15.13 5.00 -3.22
C VAL A 64 16.45 4.87 -3.97
N ARG A 65 16.54 5.35 -5.21
CA ARG A 65 17.79 5.33 -5.98
C ARG A 65 18.88 6.19 -5.37
N LEU A 66 18.49 7.34 -4.82
CA LEU A 66 19.43 8.25 -4.19
C LEU A 66 19.92 7.72 -2.84
N ALA A 67 19.02 7.14 -2.03
CA ALA A 67 19.30 6.79 -0.64
C ALA A 67 19.80 5.35 -0.45
N GLU A 68 19.34 4.40 -1.26
CA GLU A 68 19.50 2.96 -0.98
C GLU A 68 20.16 2.20 -2.15
N ASP A 69 19.59 2.24 -3.36
CA ASP A 69 20.11 1.51 -4.52
C ASP A 69 19.92 2.27 -5.84
N ALA A 70 21.01 2.87 -6.34
CA ALA A 70 21.04 3.62 -7.59
C ALA A 70 20.55 2.83 -8.83
N ARG A 71 20.53 1.50 -8.78
CA ARG A 71 20.07 0.63 -9.86
C ARG A 71 18.66 0.08 -9.64
N ALA A 72 17.93 0.52 -8.63
CA ALA A 72 16.58 0.06 -8.37
C ALA A 72 15.67 0.28 -9.61
N THR A 73 15.03 -0.79 -10.07
CA THR A 73 14.08 -0.78 -11.20
C THR A 73 12.72 -1.27 -10.74
N ALA A 74 11.71 -1.09 -11.59
CA ALA A 74 10.43 -1.76 -11.39
C ALA A 74 10.65 -3.28 -11.38
N LEU A 75 9.83 -3.98 -10.58
CA LEU A 75 9.75 -5.42 -10.63
C LEU A 75 9.19 -5.83 -12.00
N GLU A 76 9.94 -6.65 -12.72
CA GLU A 76 9.48 -7.26 -13.95
C GLU A 76 8.73 -8.55 -13.61
N SER A 77 7.62 -8.78 -14.29
CA SER A 77 6.83 -9.99 -14.08
C SER A 77 7.28 -11.09 -15.03
N ASP A 78 7.62 -12.25 -14.47
CA ASP A 78 7.90 -13.46 -15.22
C ASP A 78 6.77 -14.50 -15.05
N ALA A 79 6.89 -15.64 -15.75
CA ALA A 79 5.84 -16.65 -15.76
C ALA A 79 5.61 -17.30 -14.38
N GLU A 80 6.64 -17.36 -13.53
CA GLU A 80 6.58 -17.92 -12.19
C GLU A 80 5.86 -16.95 -11.25
N LEU A 81 6.28 -15.68 -11.25
CA LEU A 81 5.64 -14.62 -10.48
C LEU A 81 4.17 -14.44 -10.87
N GLU A 82 3.84 -14.49 -12.16
CA GLU A 82 2.44 -14.43 -12.62
C GLU A 82 1.60 -15.63 -12.12
N ALA A 83 2.19 -16.82 -12.02
CA ALA A 83 1.50 -17.99 -11.48
C ALA A 83 1.24 -17.84 -9.98
N ASP A 84 2.21 -17.32 -9.23
CA ASP A 84 2.07 -17.01 -7.82
C ASP A 84 1.05 -15.92 -7.57
N ILE A 85 1.07 -14.82 -8.34
CA ILE A 85 0.08 -13.75 -8.27
C ILE A 85 -1.33 -14.31 -8.47
N ARG A 86 -1.56 -15.16 -9.48
CA ARG A 86 -2.87 -15.78 -9.69
C ARG A 86 -3.31 -16.63 -8.50
N THR A 87 -2.40 -17.45 -7.96
CA THR A 87 -2.67 -18.33 -6.82
C THR A 87 -3.03 -17.53 -5.57
N GLN A 88 -2.22 -16.51 -5.23
CA GLN A 88 -2.49 -15.67 -4.06
C GLN A 88 -3.72 -14.78 -4.26
N SER A 89 -3.96 -14.26 -5.47
CA SER A 89 -5.16 -13.47 -5.77
C SER A 89 -6.43 -14.29 -5.58
N ALA A 90 -6.44 -15.55 -6.04
CA ALA A 90 -7.58 -16.46 -5.82
C ALA A 90 -7.83 -16.71 -4.33
N ARG A 91 -6.76 -16.93 -3.55
CA ARG A 91 -6.84 -17.07 -2.09
C ARG A 91 -7.36 -15.82 -1.40
N PHE A 92 -6.84 -14.63 -1.74
CA PHE A 92 -7.25 -13.37 -1.12
C PHE A 92 -8.66 -12.93 -1.51
N ALA A 93 -9.16 -13.38 -2.66
CA ALA A 93 -10.54 -13.18 -3.07
C ALA A 93 -11.53 -14.16 -2.40
N ASP A 94 -11.05 -15.27 -1.83
CA ASP A 94 -11.90 -16.26 -1.18
C ASP A 94 -12.51 -15.69 0.13
N PRO A 95 -13.86 -15.64 0.25
CA PRO A 95 -14.52 -15.24 1.49
C PRO A 95 -14.15 -16.12 2.69
N ALA A 96 -13.91 -17.43 2.48
CA ALA A 96 -13.52 -18.34 3.55
C ALA A 96 -12.12 -18.03 4.10
N TRP A 97 -11.26 -17.41 3.30
CA TRP A 97 -9.98 -16.84 3.75
C TRP A 97 -10.19 -15.48 4.42
N THR A 98 -10.89 -14.56 3.74
CA THR A 98 -11.05 -13.15 4.17
C THR A 98 -11.80 -13.01 5.50
N TRP A 99 -12.83 -13.83 5.71
CA TRP A 99 -13.73 -13.74 6.88
C TRP A 99 -13.51 -14.85 7.90
N ARG A 100 -12.40 -15.59 7.80
CA ARG A 100 -12.06 -16.64 8.76
C ARG A 100 -11.98 -16.02 10.15
N ARG A 101 -12.68 -16.63 11.10
CA ARG A 101 -12.62 -16.27 12.54
C ARG A 101 -11.45 -16.94 13.22
#